data_AF-A0A1M4U049-F1
#
_entry.id   AF-A0A1M4U049-F1
#
_cell.length_a   1.000
_cell.length_b   1.000
_cell.length_c   1.000
_cell.angle_alpha   90.00
_cell.angle_beta   90.00
_cell.angle_gamma   90.00
#
_symmetry.space_group_name_H-M   'P 1'
#
loop_
_entity.id
_entity.type
_entity.pdbx_description
1 polymer ?
#
loop_
_entity_poly.entity_id
_entity_poly.type
_entity_poly.pdbx_seq_one_letter_code
_entity_poly.pdbx_strand_id
1 'polypeptide(L)'
;MIEVNKVFKFYQMGKEQVAALNGVDLKIRDGEFVAVVGPSGSGKSTLMHLLFVAAIGVINTMIMSIYERTRSIGIMKAVGASKDNIKNLFLVESGLLGFIGGIMGILFGWLGTKILGFIFNIYIKSKGGTYTEIFYIPLWLVLGSLAFSILVTVIAGLYPATRAAKLDPIEALRYE
;
A
#
# COMPACT_ATOMS: atom_id res chain seq x y z
N MET A 1 -14.46 32.71 12.75
CA MET A 1 -14.33 31.94 14.02
C MET A 1 -15.66 31.26 14.37
N ILE A 2 -15.71 29.92 14.43
CA ILE A 2 -16.90 29.12 14.79
C ILE A 2 -16.67 28.50 16.18
N GLU A 3 -17.58 28.70 17.12
CA GLU A 3 -17.49 28.14 18.47
C GLU A 3 -18.84 27.51 18.83
N VAL A 4 -18.80 26.23 19.21
CA VAL A 4 -19.98 25.43 19.57
C VAL A 4 -19.65 24.67 20.85
N ASN A 5 -20.55 24.76 21.83
CA ASN A 5 -20.38 24.15 23.14
C ASN A 5 -21.49 23.12 23.39
N LYS A 6 -21.12 21.95 23.90
CA LYS A 6 -21.99 20.84 24.30
C LYS A 6 -23.02 20.47 23.23
N VAL A 7 -22.55 20.26 22.00
CA VAL A 7 -23.43 19.86 20.90
C VAL A 7 -23.79 18.39 21.00
N PHE A 8 -25.09 18.11 20.96
CA PHE A 8 -25.64 16.77 20.89
C PHE A 8 -26.37 16.57 19.58
N LYS A 9 -26.14 15.42 18.94
CA LYS A 9 -26.88 14.99 17.75
C LYS A 9 -27.05 13.49 17.80
N PHE A 10 -28.30 13.06 17.86
CA PHE A 10 -28.69 11.66 17.80
C PHE A 10 -29.35 11.39 16.46
N TYR A 11 -29.01 10.26 15.83
CA TYR A 11 -29.69 9.74 14.65
C TYR A 11 -30.38 8.43 15.00
N GLN A 12 -31.58 8.25 14.48
CA GLN A 12 -32.34 7.03 14.68
C GLN A 12 -32.01 6.06 13.53
N MET A 13 -31.25 5.00 13.84
CA MET A 13 -30.91 3.95 12.89
C MET A 13 -31.73 2.70 13.21
N GLY A 14 -32.87 2.55 12.53
CA GLY A 14 -33.81 1.47 12.80
C GLY A 14 -34.39 1.56 14.21
N LYS A 15 -34.13 0.55 15.06
CA LYS A 15 -34.57 0.52 16.47
C LYS A 15 -33.54 1.11 17.44
N GLU A 16 -32.35 1.44 16.99
CA GLU A 16 -31.26 1.94 17.84
C GLU A 16 -31.08 3.45 17.66
N GLN A 17 -30.81 4.15 18.76
CA GLN A 17 -30.39 5.54 18.73
C GLN A 17 -28.87 5.61 18.76
N VAL A 18 -28.27 6.14 17.70
CA VAL A 18 -26.82 6.33 17.61
C VAL A 18 -26.51 7.79 17.89
N ALA A 19 -25.71 8.03 18.92
CA ALA A 19 -25.18 9.36 19.22
C ALA A 19 -24.09 9.71 18.20
N ALA A 20 -24.38 10.61 17.26
CA ALA A 20 -23.40 11.13 16.31
C ALA A 20 -22.55 12.26 16.91
N LEU A 21 -23.12 13.10 17.77
CA LEU A 21 -22.40 14.06 18.60
C LEU A 21 -22.89 13.90 20.04
N ASN A 22 -21.98 13.70 20.99
CA ASN A 22 -22.31 13.49 22.39
C ASN A 22 -21.56 14.50 23.26
N GLY A 23 -22.13 15.70 23.42
CA GLY A 23 -21.56 16.75 24.25
C GLY A 23 -20.21 17.26 23.74
N VAL A 24 -20.10 17.48 22.43
CA VAL A 24 -18.85 17.91 21.80
C VAL A 24 -18.71 19.44 21.89
N ASP A 25 -17.57 19.88 22.41
CA ASP A 25 -17.12 21.28 22.38
C ASP A 25 -16.11 21.45 21.23
N LEU A 26 -16.37 22.40 20.32
CA LEU A 26 -15.55 22.61 19.14
C LEU A 26 -15.35 24.10 18.87
N LYS A 27 -14.11 24.50 18.67
CA LYS A 27 -13.70 25.88 18.37
C LYS A 27 -12.80 25.87 17.15
N ILE A 28 -13.29 26.42 16.04
CA ILE A 28 -12.59 26.48 14.75
C ILE A 28 -12.18 27.92 14.46
N ARG A 29 -10.88 28.17 14.32
CA ARG A 29 -10.32 29.47 13.96
C ARG A 29 -10.37 29.68 12.44
N ASP A 30 -10.29 30.94 12.01
CA ASP A 30 -10.29 31.23 10.58
C ASP A 30 -9.01 30.70 9.93
N GLY A 31 -9.16 29.87 8.91
CA GLY A 31 -8.08 29.14 8.26
C GLY A 31 -7.78 27.74 8.84
N GLU A 32 -8.47 27.31 9.90
CA GLU A 32 -8.28 25.99 10.51
C GLU A 32 -9.13 24.92 9.81
N PHE A 33 -8.48 23.90 9.25
CA PHE A 33 -9.14 22.76 8.62
C PHE A 33 -9.48 21.68 9.66
N VAL A 34 -10.76 21.31 9.75
CA VAL A 34 -11.25 20.25 10.65
C VAL A 34 -11.89 19.14 9.83
N ALA A 35 -11.57 17.89 10.15
CA ALA A 35 -12.15 16.71 9.51
C ALA A 35 -12.84 15.82 10.55
N VAL A 36 -14.02 15.32 10.20
CA VAL A 36 -14.78 14.36 11.03
C VAL A 36 -14.41 12.95 10.57
N VAL A 37 -13.90 12.13 11.48
CA VAL A 37 -13.44 10.76 11.18
C VAL A 37 -14.29 9.74 11.95
N GLY A 38 -14.99 8.87 11.24
CA GLY A 38 -15.74 7.74 11.81
C GLY A 38 -15.00 6.40 11.68
N PRO A 39 -15.48 5.32 12.35
CA PRO A 39 -14.86 3.99 12.34
C PRO A 39 -14.60 3.40 10.94
N SER A 40 -15.49 3.69 9.97
CA SER A 40 -15.40 3.18 8.59
C SER A 40 -15.04 4.24 7.53
N GLY A 41 -14.97 5.52 7.89
CA GLY A 41 -14.93 6.64 6.93
C GLY A 41 -13.53 7.10 6.49
N SER A 42 -12.47 6.48 6.99
CA SER A 42 -11.09 6.97 6.79
C SER A 42 -10.31 6.23 5.68
N GLY A 43 -10.99 5.43 4.86
CA GLY A 43 -10.36 4.75 3.71
C GLY A 43 -9.52 3.50 4.04
N LYS A 44 -9.49 3.02 5.30
CA LYS A 44 -8.68 1.86 5.71
C LYS A 44 -9.07 0.58 4.98
N SER A 45 -10.37 0.28 4.89
CA SER A 45 -10.86 -0.91 4.19
C SER A 45 -10.52 -0.83 2.70
N THR A 46 -10.65 0.34 2.09
CA THR A 46 -10.26 0.56 0.69
C THR A 46 -8.77 0.30 0.48
N LEU A 47 -7.90 0.79 1.37
CA LEU A 47 -6.46 0.51 1.31
C LEU A 47 -6.17 -0.99 1.44
N MET A 48 -6.86 -1.69 2.34
CA MET A 48 -6.72 -3.15 2.47
C MET A 48 -7.13 -3.89 1.20
N HIS A 49 -8.23 -3.48 0.55
CA HIS A 49 -8.65 -4.04 -0.73
C HIS A 49 -7.61 -3.80 -1.83
N LEU A 50 -7.10 -2.58 -1.95
CA LEU A 50 -6.08 -2.25 -2.95
C LEU A 50 -4.79 -3.05 -2.74
N LEU A 51 -4.37 -3.23 -1.47
CA LEU A 51 -3.22 -4.05 -1.14
C LEU A 51 -3.42 -5.51 -1.58
N PHE A 52 -4.60 -6.06 -1.35
CA PHE A 52 -4.93 -7.43 -1.73
C PHE A 52 -4.92 -7.62 -3.25
N VAL A 53 -5.53 -6.68 -3.99
CA VAL A 53 -5.52 -6.69 -5.46
C VAL A 53 -4.09 -6.58 -6.00
N ALA A 54 -3.26 -5.70 -5.42
CA ALA A 54 -1.86 -5.56 -5.81
C ALA A 54 -1.07 -6.86 -5.54
N ALA A 55 -1.28 -7.51 -4.40
CA ALA A 55 -0.64 -8.79 -4.07
C ALA A 55 -1.00 -9.90 -5.07
N ILE A 56 -2.26 -9.98 -5.50
CA ILE A 56 -2.70 -10.91 -6.56
C ILE A 56 -1.99 -10.60 -7.88
N GLY A 57 -1.84 -9.31 -8.24
CA GLY A 57 -1.09 -8.89 -9.42
C GLY A 57 0.35 -9.42 -9.40
N VAL A 58 1.04 -9.24 -8.26
CA VAL A 58 2.41 -9.75 -8.06
C VAL A 58 2.47 -11.28 -8.18
N ILE A 59 1.50 -11.99 -7.61
CA ILE A 59 1.41 -13.45 -7.72
C ILE A 59 1.28 -13.87 -9.19
N ASN A 60 0.39 -13.23 -9.96
CA ASN A 60 0.19 -13.55 -11.37
C ASN A 60 1.45 -13.32 -12.19
N THR A 61 2.14 -12.19 -11.97
CA THR A 61 3.40 -11.89 -12.66
C THR A 61 4.47 -12.93 -12.34
N MET A 62 4.61 -13.35 -11.07
CA MET A 62 5.58 -14.38 -10.71
C MET A 62 5.22 -15.75 -11.26
N ILE A 63 3.95 -16.12 -11.25
CA ILE A 63 3.51 -17.37 -11.88
C ILE A 63 3.88 -17.37 -13.36
N MET A 64 3.64 -16.25 -14.05
CA MET A 64 4.01 -16.11 -15.46
C MET A 64 5.53 -16.21 -15.67
N SER A 65 6.34 -15.52 -14.85
CA SER A 65 7.82 -15.60 -14.97
C SER A 65 8.36 -17.01 -14.71
N ILE A 66 7.73 -17.76 -13.80
CA ILE A 66 8.05 -19.17 -13.54
C ILE A 66 7.76 -20.01 -14.78
N TYR A 67 6.60 -19.83 -15.40
CA TYR A 67 6.24 -20.60 -16.61
C TYR A 67 7.22 -20.35 -17.75
N GLU A 68 7.58 -19.08 -18.00
CA GLU A 68 8.58 -18.70 -19.01
C GLU A 68 9.96 -19.32 -18.75
N ARG A 69 10.30 -19.55 -17.48
CA ARG A 69 11.62 -20.06 -17.05
C ARG A 69 11.61 -21.51 -16.59
N THR A 70 10.55 -22.27 -16.88
CA THR A 70 10.36 -23.66 -16.40
C THR A 70 11.56 -24.56 -16.74
N ARG A 71 12.06 -24.49 -17.99
CA ARG A 71 13.22 -25.28 -18.44
C ARG A 71 14.48 -24.97 -17.63
N SER A 72 14.77 -23.70 -17.39
CA SER A 72 15.92 -23.27 -16.59
C SER A 72 15.84 -23.79 -15.14
N ILE A 73 14.63 -23.79 -14.56
CA ILE A 73 14.37 -24.37 -13.23
C ILE A 73 14.61 -25.89 -13.24
N GLY A 74 14.16 -26.59 -14.28
CA GLY A 74 14.40 -28.02 -14.47
C GLY A 74 15.89 -28.37 -14.55
N ILE A 75 16.66 -27.60 -15.33
CA ILE A 75 18.12 -27.76 -15.44
C ILE A 75 18.80 -27.55 -14.08
N MET A 76 18.44 -26.48 -13.35
CA MET A 76 18.99 -26.22 -12.01
C MET A 76 18.76 -27.41 -11.06
N LYS A 77 17.56 -28.00 -11.07
CA LYS A 77 17.26 -29.19 -10.24
C LYS A 77 18.00 -30.43 -10.69
N ALA A 78 18.15 -30.65 -12.00
CA ALA A 78 18.89 -31.78 -12.54
C ALA A 78 20.38 -31.76 -12.16
N VAL A 79 20.96 -30.56 -12.04
CA VAL A 79 22.36 -30.35 -11.57
C VAL A 79 22.46 -30.42 -10.03
N GLY A 80 21.35 -30.54 -9.31
CA GLY A 80 21.32 -30.77 -7.87
C GLY A 80 20.94 -29.56 -7.01
N ALA A 81 20.38 -28.49 -7.57
CA ALA A 81 19.90 -27.36 -6.78
C ALA A 81 18.77 -27.78 -5.81
N SER A 82 18.88 -27.36 -4.55
CA SER A 82 17.87 -27.67 -3.54
C SER A 82 16.58 -26.86 -3.74
N LYS A 83 15.46 -27.37 -3.21
CA LYS A 83 14.17 -26.65 -3.20
C LYS A 83 14.29 -25.27 -2.55
N ASP A 84 15.12 -25.15 -1.50
CA ASP A 84 15.34 -23.88 -0.81
C ASP A 84 16.18 -22.89 -1.61
N ASN A 85 17.16 -23.35 -2.41
CA ASN A 85 17.90 -22.46 -3.31
C ASN A 85 16.95 -21.83 -4.34
N ILE A 86 16.07 -22.64 -4.92
CA ILE A 86 15.09 -22.17 -5.91
C ILE A 86 14.08 -21.24 -5.25
N LYS A 87 13.56 -21.61 -4.08
CA LYS A 87 12.65 -20.76 -3.31
C LYS A 87 13.29 -19.39 -3.01
N ASN A 88 14.52 -19.38 -2.50
CA ASN A 88 15.23 -18.15 -2.16
C ASN A 88 15.53 -17.28 -3.39
N LEU A 89 15.82 -17.89 -4.55
CA LEU A 89 15.99 -17.15 -5.81
C LEU A 89 14.74 -16.33 -6.14
N PHE A 90 13.56 -16.95 -6.13
CA PHE A 90 12.29 -16.26 -6.41
C PHE A 90 11.88 -15.30 -5.28
N LEU A 91 12.22 -15.59 -4.02
CA LEU A 91 11.97 -14.65 -2.93
C LEU A 91 12.81 -13.38 -3.05
N VAL A 92 14.08 -13.51 -3.47
CA VAL A 92 14.92 -12.34 -3.77
C VAL A 92 14.36 -11.56 -4.95
N GLU A 93 13.90 -12.23 -6.01
CA GLU A 93 13.23 -11.59 -7.15
C GLU A 93 11.99 -10.78 -6.70
N SER A 94 11.15 -11.36 -5.86
CA SER A 94 9.98 -10.67 -5.28
C SER A 94 10.34 -9.49 -4.38
N GLY A 95 11.43 -9.60 -3.63
CA GLY A 95 11.95 -8.53 -2.79
C GLY A 95 12.49 -7.37 -3.64
N LEU A 96 13.16 -7.67 -4.76
CA LEU A 96 13.62 -6.66 -5.71
C LEU A 96 12.45 -5.94 -6.39
N LEU A 97 11.39 -6.66 -6.75
CA LEU A 97 10.15 -6.04 -7.27
C LEU A 97 9.54 -5.08 -6.24
N GLY A 98 9.49 -5.47 -4.97
CA GLY A 98 9.02 -4.60 -3.88
C GLY A 98 9.93 -3.41 -3.63
N PHE A 99 11.25 -3.59 -3.72
CA PHE A 99 12.20 -2.50 -3.54
C PHE A 99 12.06 -1.44 -4.65
N ILE A 100 12.01 -1.87 -5.91
CA ILE A 100 11.81 -0.97 -7.06
C ILE A 100 10.44 -0.29 -6.98
N GLY A 101 9.39 -1.07 -6.69
CA GLY A 101 8.04 -0.54 -6.50
C GLY A 101 7.95 0.46 -5.35
N GLY A 102 8.65 0.21 -4.25
CA GLY A 102 8.74 1.10 -3.09
C GLY A 102 9.44 2.42 -3.41
N ILE A 103 10.57 2.38 -4.13
CA ILE A 103 11.27 3.59 -4.60
C ILE A 103 10.34 4.41 -5.51
N MET A 104 9.68 3.76 -6.47
CA MET A 104 8.75 4.43 -7.38
C MET A 104 7.55 5.00 -6.62
N GLY A 105 7.01 4.27 -5.64
CA GLY A 105 5.91 4.72 -4.79
C GLY A 105 6.28 5.95 -3.96
N ILE A 106 7.48 5.98 -3.37
CA ILE A 106 8.01 7.15 -2.65
C ILE A 106 8.16 8.34 -3.61
N LEU A 107 8.70 8.11 -4.80
CA LEU A 107 8.87 9.15 -5.82
C LEU A 107 7.53 9.76 -6.23
N PHE A 108 6.54 8.92 -6.55
CA PHE A 108 5.19 9.39 -6.91
C PHE A 108 4.48 10.04 -5.73
N GLY A 109 4.65 9.55 -4.50
CA GLY A 109 4.12 10.17 -3.29
C GLY A 109 4.70 11.57 -3.08
N TRP A 110 6.02 11.71 -3.21
CA TRP A 110 6.71 13.00 -3.09
C TRP A 110 6.25 13.99 -4.18
N LEU A 111 6.19 13.55 -5.44
CA LEU A 111 5.66 14.38 -6.54
C LEU A 111 4.20 14.78 -6.30
N GLY A 112 3.37 13.85 -5.83
CA GLY A 112 1.97 14.10 -5.50
C GLY A 112 1.81 15.18 -4.44
N THR A 113 2.62 15.15 -3.37
CA THR A 113 2.60 16.21 -2.35
C THR A 113 3.02 17.57 -2.88
N LYS A 114 4.00 17.64 -3.81
CA LYS A 114 4.40 18.90 -4.45
C LYS A 114 3.30 19.45 -5.36
N ILE A 115 2.64 18.59 -6.15
CA ILE A 115 1.52 18.99 -7.01
C ILE A 115 0.33 19.48 -6.18
N LEU A 116 -0.05 18.73 -5.14
CA LEU A 116 -1.12 19.14 -4.22
C LEU A 116 -0.76 20.45 -3.52
N GLY A 117 0.47 20.57 -3.01
CA GLY A 117 0.99 21.79 -2.40
C GLY A 117 0.88 22.99 -3.35
N PHE A 118 1.22 22.82 -4.63
CA PHE A 118 1.09 23.86 -5.65
C PHE A 118 -0.38 24.28 -5.89
N ILE A 119 -1.29 23.32 -6.02
CA ILE A 119 -2.73 23.59 -6.19
C ILE A 119 -3.30 24.32 -4.96
N PHE A 120 -2.98 23.85 -3.76
CA PHE A 120 -3.40 24.48 -2.51
C PHE A 120 -2.83 25.90 -2.37
N ASN A 121 -1.57 26.10 -2.77
CA ASN A 121 -0.91 27.40 -2.74
C ASN A 121 -1.64 28.43 -3.62
N ILE A 122 -2.01 28.04 -4.85
CA ILE A 122 -2.81 28.91 -5.75
C ILE A 122 -4.15 29.26 -5.10
N TYR A 123 -4.84 28.28 -4.51
CA TYR A 123 -6.14 28.50 -3.86
C TYR A 123 -6.02 29.43 -2.65
N ILE A 124 -5.02 29.24 -1.78
CA ILE A 124 -4.81 30.05 -0.57
C ILE A 124 -4.34 31.47 -0.94
N LYS A 125 -3.51 31.63 -1.97
CA LYS A 125 -3.08 32.94 -2.48
C LYS A 125 -4.25 33.77 -2.98
N SER A 126 -5.27 33.14 -3.59
CA SER A 126 -6.51 33.82 -4.00
C SER A 126 -7.34 34.36 -2.83
N LYS A 127 -7.11 33.84 -1.61
CA LYS A 127 -7.80 34.23 -0.37
C LYS A 127 -6.92 35.02 0.61
N GLY A 128 -5.71 35.41 0.20
CA GLY A 128 -4.79 36.24 1.01
C GLY A 128 -4.08 35.52 2.17
N GLY A 129 -4.04 34.18 2.18
CA GLY A 129 -3.38 33.41 3.24
C GLY A 129 -1.87 33.25 3.03
N THR A 130 -1.13 33.01 4.10
CA THR A 130 0.32 32.75 4.11
C THR A 130 0.65 31.30 3.77
N TYR A 131 1.81 31.10 3.11
CA TYR A 131 2.34 29.80 2.73
C TYR A 131 2.50 28.89 3.96
N THR A 132 1.79 27.75 3.96
CA THR A 132 2.00 26.69 4.94
C THR A 132 2.30 25.40 4.19
N GLU A 133 3.48 24.82 4.44
CA GLU A 133 3.80 23.46 3.97
C GLU A 133 3.05 22.46 4.88
N ILE A 134 1.83 22.11 4.48
CA ILE A 134 0.95 21.23 5.28
C ILE A 134 1.44 19.76 5.26
N PHE A 135 2.22 19.37 4.24
CA PHE A 135 2.65 17.98 4.03
C PHE A 135 4.12 17.76 4.38
N TYR A 136 4.37 17.33 5.61
CA TYR A 136 5.70 16.90 6.06
C TYR A 136 5.86 15.39 5.89
N ILE A 137 6.83 14.96 5.07
CA ILE A 137 7.19 13.55 4.89
C ILE A 137 8.44 13.25 5.72
N PRO A 138 8.29 12.70 6.93
CA PRO A 138 9.42 12.31 7.75
C PRO A 138 10.19 11.11 7.19
N LEU A 139 11.49 11.05 7.49
CA LEU A 139 12.39 10.01 7.01
C LEU A 139 11.99 8.60 7.45
N TRP A 140 11.41 8.44 8.65
CA TRP A 140 10.94 7.14 9.12
C TRP A 140 9.76 6.59 8.30
N LEU A 141 8.91 7.46 7.74
CA LEU A 141 7.82 7.02 6.85
C LEU A 141 8.38 6.54 5.51
N VAL A 142 9.43 7.17 5.00
CA VAL A 142 10.10 6.75 3.77
C VAL A 142 10.68 5.34 3.95
N LEU A 143 11.50 5.15 4.99
CA LEU A 143 12.09 3.85 5.31
C LEU A 143 11.01 2.80 5.63
N GLY A 144 9.99 3.19 6.40
CA GLY A 144 8.86 2.33 6.74
C GLY A 144 8.07 1.89 5.51
N SER A 145 7.80 2.79 4.56
CA SER A 145 7.10 2.47 3.31
C SER A 145 7.89 1.55 2.41
N LEU A 146 9.21 1.73 2.35
CA LEU A 146 10.10 0.88 1.56
C LEU A 146 10.15 -0.53 2.14
N ALA A 147 10.35 -0.64 3.45
CA ALA A 147 10.33 -1.92 4.16
C ALA A 147 8.97 -2.62 4.04
N PHE A 148 7.87 -1.87 4.18
CA PHE A 148 6.51 -2.39 4.02
C PHE A 148 6.26 -2.90 2.60
N SER A 149 6.72 -2.18 1.57
CA SER A 149 6.57 -2.60 0.17
C SER A 149 7.28 -3.92 -0.11
N ILE A 150 8.55 -4.06 0.32
CA ILE A 150 9.31 -5.30 0.21
C ILE A 150 8.62 -6.44 0.96
N LEU A 151 8.17 -6.17 2.19
CA LEU A 151 7.51 -7.18 3.02
C LEU A 151 6.25 -7.72 2.34
N VAL A 152 5.41 -6.85 1.79
CA VAL A 152 4.17 -7.26 1.11
C VAL A 152 4.47 -8.08 -0.14
N THR A 153 5.43 -7.65 -0.98
CA THR A 153 5.75 -8.40 -2.20
C THR A 153 6.43 -9.73 -1.91
N VAL A 154 7.28 -9.81 -0.89
CA VAL A 154 7.87 -11.07 -0.44
C VAL A 154 6.80 -12.02 0.07
N ILE A 155 5.86 -11.54 0.89
CA ILE A 155 4.73 -12.35 1.38
C ILE A 155 3.89 -12.87 0.20
N ALA A 156 3.56 -12.01 -0.77
CA ALA A 156 2.86 -12.42 -1.98
C ALA A 156 3.67 -13.45 -2.78
N GLY A 157 5.00 -13.32 -2.83
CA GLY A 157 5.94 -14.20 -3.52
C GLY A 157 6.16 -15.57 -2.88
N LEU A 158 5.81 -15.76 -1.60
CA LEU A 158 5.99 -17.05 -0.91
C LEU A 158 5.25 -18.20 -1.60
N TYR A 159 4.01 -17.95 -2.04
CA TYR A 159 3.21 -18.94 -2.75
C TYR A 159 3.83 -19.36 -4.10
N PRO A 160 4.09 -18.45 -5.06
CA PRO A 160 4.69 -18.82 -6.33
C PRO A 160 6.11 -19.36 -6.18
N ALA A 161 6.94 -18.82 -5.29
CA ALA A 161 8.29 -19.34 -5.04
C ALA A 161 8.27 -20.81 -4.56
N THR A 162 7.34 -21.14 -3.68
CA THR A 162 7.15 -22.53 -3.21
C THR A 162 6.64 -23.45 -4.33
N ARG A 163 5.77 -22.94 -5.21
CA ARG A 163 5.33 -23.68 -6.41
C ARG A 163 6.50 -23.96 -7.36
N ALA A 164 7.33 -22.97 -7.67
CA ALA A 164 8.51 -23.15 -8.52
C ALA A 164 9.49 -24.20 -7.96
N ALA A 165 9.73 -24.15 -6.65
CA ALA A 165 10.59 -25.11 -5.96
C ALA A 165 10.08 -26.57 -6.05
N LYS A 166 8.76 -26.76 -6.19
CA LYS A 166 8.11 -28.09 -6.28
C LYS A 166 7.93 -28.63 -7.71
N LEU A 167 8.25 -27.87 -8.76
CA LEU A 167 8.19 -28.37 -10.15
C LEU A 167 9.06 -29.62 -10.37
N ASP A 168 8.56 -30.63 -11.09
CA ASP A 168 9.35 -31.83 -11.33
C ASP A 168 10.33 -31.63 -12.51
N PRO A 169 11.63 -31.99 -12.36
CA PRO A 169 12.64 -31.80 -13.41
C PRO A 169 12.31 -32.54 -14.70
N ILE A 170 11.68 -33.71 -14.57
CA ILE A 170 11.28 -34.55 -15.70
C ILE A 170 10.18 -33.86 -16.49
N GLU A 171 9.17 -33.29 -15.84
CA GLU A 171 8.13 -32.50 -16.53
C GLU A 171 8.73 -31.28 -17.23
N ALA A 172 9.68 -30.60 -16.59
CA ALA A 172 10.35 -29.43 -17.17
C ALA A 172 11.21 -29.73 -18.41
N LEU A 173 11.63 -30.98 -18.60
CA LEU A 173 12.47 -31.44 -19.73
C LEU A 173 11.70 -32.30 -20.74
N ARG A 174 10.53 -32.84 -20.37
CA ARG A 174 9.66 -33.67 -21.22
C ARG A 174 8.64 -32.86 -22.04
N TYR A 175 8.70 -31.53 -21.99
CA TYR A 175 8.00 -30.70 -22.98
C TYR A 175 8.79 -30.70 -24.31
N GLU A 176 8.92 -31.91 -24.87
CA GLU A 176 9.01 -32.32 -26.27
C GLU A 176 8.71 -33.82 -26.34
#